data_AF-A0A1A9HUF4-F1
#
_entry.id   AF-A0A1A9HUF4-F1
#
_cell.length_a   1.000
_cell.length_b   1.000
_cell.length_c   1.000
_cell.angle_alpha   90.00
_cell.angle_beta   90.00
_cell.angle_gamma   90.00
#
_symmetry.space_group_name_H-M   'P 1'
#
loop_
_entity.id
_entity.type
_entity.pdbx_description
1 polymer ?
#
loop_
_entity_poly.entity_id
_entity_poly.type
_entity_poly.pdbx_seq_one_letter_code
_entity_poly.pdbx_strand_id
1 'polypeptide(L)'
;MALSLVCIVLMPCIRFYYNMHRSFEDDIFNLQLPSIIDNCFFAVEEKMHKQMEEGEFPSSGVGGTLFVAYTSRGNPYPIPYSYSIDIRKGMRVENNTVKACLADVVIELFPNQKQAVSVQRCMCVIL
;
A
#
# COMPACT_ATOMS: atom_id res chain seq x y z
N MET A 1 24.37 11.52 -40.79
CA MET A 1 24.27 10.51 -39.70
C MET A 1 24.91 11.07 -38.42
N ALA A 2 24.27 12.05 -37.77
CA ALA A 2 24.79 12.68 -36.55
C ALA A 2 23.75 12.81 -35.43
N LEU A 3 22.46 12.54 -35.71
CA LEU A 3 21.38 12.60 -34.73
C LEU A 3 21.40 11.44 -33.72
N SER A 4 21.89 10.26 -34.11
CA SER A 4 21.94 9.09 -33.19
C SER A 4 22.96 9.26 -32.06
N LEU A 5 24.10 9.90 -32.33
CA LEU A 5 25.14 10.17 -31.33
C LEU A 5 24.69 11.21 -30.29
N VAL A 6 23.91 12.21 -30.70
CA VAL A 6 23.38 13.25 -29.81
C VAL A 6 22.39 12.65 -28.80
N CYS A 7 21.54 11.71 -29.20
CA CYS A 7 20.60 11.03 -28.30
C CYS A 7 21.28 10.09 -27.29
N ILE A 8 22.38 9.42 -27.68
CA ILE A 8 23.12 8.48 -26.81
C ILE A 8 23.87 9.20 -25.68
N VAL A 9 24.36 10.43 -25.93
CA VAL A 9 25.08 11.22 -24.91
C VAL A 9 24.11 12.01 -24.03
N LEU A 10 23.01 12.52 -24.57
CA LEU A 10 22.03 13.28 -23.79
C LEU A 10 21.22 12.42 -22.81
N MET A 11 20.88 11.17 -23.15
CA MET A 11 20.12 10.29 -22.24
C MET A 11 20.80 10.03 -20.88
N PRO A 12 22.09 9.67 -20.79
CA PRO A 12 22.77 9.50 -19.52
C PRO A 12 22.96 10.83 -18.78
N CYS A 13 23.16 11.95 -19.47
CA CYS A 13 23.23 13.27 -18.85
C CYS A 13 21.88 13.71 -18.26
N ILE A 14 20.77 13.44 -18.96
CA ILE A 14 19.42 13.70 -18.46
C ILE A 14 19.12 12.77 -17.26
N ARG A 15 19.47 11.48 -17.34
CA ARG A 15 19.31 10.56 -16.19
C ARG A 15 20.17 10.94 -14.99
N PHE A 16 21.40 11.39 -15.22
CA PHE A 16 22.30 11.86 -14.17
C PHE A 16 21.78 13.16 -13.54
N TYR A 17 21.33 14.12 -14.36
CA TYR A 17 20.74 15.38 -13.90
C TYR A 17 19.41 15.14 -13.18
N TYR A 18 18.59 14.20 -13.66
CA TYR A 18 17.34 13.80 -13.02
C TYR A 18 17.59 13.08 -11.69
N ASN A 19 18.61 12.22 -11.60
CA ASN A 19 19.02 11.61 -10.33
C ASN A 19 19.62 12.63 -9.35
N MET A 20 20.32 13.66 -9.83
CA MET A 20 20.83 14.73 -8.95
C MET A 20 19.72 15.68 -8.45
N HIS A 21 18.65 15.86 -9.21
CA HIS A 21 17.50 16.70 -8.81
C HIS A 21 16.36 15.92 -8.17
N ARG A 22 16.48 14.59 -8.03
CA ARG A 22 15.53 13.80 -7.27
C ARG A 22 15.67 14.20 -5.81
N SER A 23 14.56 14.59 -5.20
CA SER A 23 14.56 15.00 -3.80
C SER A 23 15.01 13.81 -2.94
N PHE A 24 16.02 14.00 -2.10
CA PHE A 24 16.43 12.98 -1.10
C PHE A 24 15.23 12.52 -0.25
N GLU A 25 14.26 13.40 0.00
CA GLU A 25 13.00 13.04 0.67
C GLU A 25 12.20 12.00 -0.14
N ASP A 26 12.11 12.17 -1.45
CA ASP A 26 11.37 11.24 -2.31
C ASP A 26 12.03 9.86 -2.31
N ASP A 27 13.37 9.80 -2.33
CA ASP A 27 14.10 8.53 -2.27
C ASP A 27 13.94 7.83 -0.92
N ILE A 28 14.03 8.58 0.18
CA ILE A 28 13.82 8.06 1.53
C ILE A 28 12.38 7.58 1.72
N PHE A 29 11.40 8.27 1.14
CA PHE A 29 10.01 7.85 1.14
C PHE A 29 9.81 6.57 0.33
N ASN A 30 10.36 6.51 -0.88
CA ASN A 30 10.27 5.33 -1.75
C ASN A 30 10.93 4.08 -1.15
N LEU A 31 12.00 4.23 -0.37
CA LEU A 31 12.64 3.13 0.35
C LEU A 31 11.75 2.53 1.45
N GLN A 32 10.92 3.35 2.09
CA GLN A 32 10.02 2.93 3.18
C GLN A 32 8.68 2.42 2.66
N LEU A 33 8.26 2.84 1.47
CA LEU A 33 6.93 2.57 0.93
C LEU A 33 6.55 1.07 0.92
N PRO A 34 7.43 0.12 0.52
CA PRO A 34 7.10 -1.31 0.55
C PRO A 34 6.73 -1.82 1.95
N SER A 35 7.49 -1.45 2.97
CA SER A 35 7.24 -1.91 4.34
C SER A 35 5.97 -1.26 4.92
N ILE A 36 5.67 -0.02 4.55
CA ILE A 36 4.40 0.64 4.90
C ILE A 36 3.22 -0.10 4.28
N ILE A 37 3.31 -0.46 3.00
CA ILE A 37 2.27 -1.22 2.30
C ILE A 37 2.03 -2.56 3.01
N ASP A 38 3.08 -3.32 3.31
CA ASP A 38 2.97 -4.61 4.00
C ASP A 38 2.28 -4.47 5.37
N ASN A 39 2.69 -3.46 6.15
CA ASN A 39 2.06 -3.17 7.44
C ASN A 39 0.58 -2.79 7.32
N CYS A 40 0.18 -2.08 6.26
CA CYS A 40 -1.23 -1.78 6.01
C CYS A 40 -2.01 -3.07 5.73
N PHE A 41 -1.45 -3.99 4.93
CA PHE A 41 -2.10 -5.28 4.66
C PHE A 41 -2.22 -6.14 5.92
N PHE A 42 -1.20 -6.19 6.78
CA PHE A 42 -1.30 -6.90 8.06
C PHE A 42 -2.36 -6.28 8.99
N ALA A 43 -2.45 -4.95 9.04
CA ALA A 43 -3.50 -4.28 9.83
C ALA A 43 -4.91 -4.56 9.28
N VAL A 44 -5.07 -4.65 7.96
CA VAL A 44 -6.33 -5.05 7.34
C VAL A 44 -6.63 -6.52 7.65
N GLU A 45 -5.65 -7.42 7.57
CA GLU A 45 -5.80 -8.84 7.91
C GLU A 45 -6.32 -9.02 9.34
N GLU A 46 -5.74 -8.31 10.30
CA GLU A 46 -6.17 -8.34 11.71
C GLU A 46 -7.62 -7.85 11.87
N LYS A 47 -8.02 -6.81 11.12
CA LYS A 47 -9.42 -6.35 11.11
C LYS A 47 -10.36 -7.38 10.48
N MET A 48 -9.95 -8.01 9.38
CA MET A 48 -10.72 -9.09 8.76
C MET A 48 -10.94 -10.23 9.74
N HIS A 49 -9.89 -10.63 10.47
CA HIS A 49 -9.97 -11.68 11.49
C HIS A 49 -10.99 -11.34 12.58
N LYS A 50 -10.93 -10.12 13.14
CA LYS A 50 -11.88 -9.66 14.17
C LYS A 50 -13.33 -9.66 13.68
N GLN A 51 -13.58 -9.14 12.48
CA GLN A 51 -14.92 -9.14 11.88
C GLN A 51 -15.43 -10.58 11.66
N MET A 52 -14.56 -11.47 11.20
CA MET A 52 -14.89 -12.87 11.00
C MET A 52 -15.23 -13.61 12.32
N GLU A 53 -14.57 -13.25 13.42
CA GLU A 53 -14.83 -13.79 14.77
C GLU A 53 -16.19 -13.33 15.29
N GLU A 54 -16.56 -12.08 15.00
CA GLU A 54 -17.89 -11.52 15.27
C GLU A 54 -18.98 -12.10 14.34
N GLY A 55 -18.57 -12.90 13.35
CA GLY A 55 -19.44 -13.52 12.36
C GLY A 55 -19.81 -12.60 11.21
N GLU A 56 -19.19 -11.44 11.10
CA GLU A 56 -19.37 -10.52 9.98
C GLU A 56 -18.42 -10.86 8.83
N PHE A 57 -18.89 -10.61 7.60
CA PHE A 57 -17.99 -10.63 6.46
C PHE A 57 -17.10 -9.39 6.47
N PRO A 58 -15.81 -9.52 6.12
CA PRO A 58 -14.93 -8.37 6.16
C PRO A 58 -15.40 -7.22 5.27
N SER A 59 -15.35 -6.00 5.81
CA SER A 59 -15.89 -4.82 5.14
C SER A 59 -14.82 -3.74 4.90
N SER A 60 -15.09 -2.89 3.93
CA SER A 60 -14.21 -1.76 3.57
C SER A 60 -14.17 -0.73 4.70
N GLY A 61 -13.07 0.02 4.82
CA GLY A 61 -12.93 1.00 5.89
C GLY A 61 -11.75 1.94 5.71
N VAL A 62 -11.52 2.74 6.75
CA VAL A 62 -10.37 3.65 6.84
C VAL A 62 -9.49 3.22 8.01
N GLY A 63 -8.19 3.45 7.90
CA GLY A 63 -7.26 3.23 8.99
C GLY A 63 -6.25 4.38 9.11
N GLY A 64 -5.84 4.66 10.34
CA GLY A 64 -4.55 5.32 10.57
C GLY A 64 -3.48 4.25 10.69
N THR A 65 -2.36 4.37 9.98
CA THR A 65 -1.24 3.47 10.23
C THR A 65 -0.73 3.70 11.66
N LEU A 66 -0.52 2.61 12.41
CA LEU A 66 0.38 2.64 13.58
C LEU A 66 1.83 2.92 13.15
N PHE A 67 2.14 2.62 11.89
CA PHE A 67 3.46 2.81 11.27
C PHE A 67 3.57 4.18 10.59
N VAL A 68 4.55 4.96 11.04
CA VAL A 68 4.90 6.26 10.46
C VAL A 68 6.04 6.09 9.44
N ALA A 69 6.01 6.85 8.35
CA ALA A 69 7.22 7.08 7.57
C ALA A 69 8.13 8.06 8.32
N TYR A 70 9.41 8.07 7.96
CA TYR A 70 10.36 9.06 8.45
C TYR A 70 10.85 9.93 7.30
N THR A 71 10.84 11.24 7.54
CA THR A 71 11.45 12.24 6.64
C THR A 71 12.98 12.11 6.65
N SER A 72 13.66 12.79 5.71
CA SER A 72 15.14 12.86 5.70
C SER A 72 15.75 13.38 7.00
N ARG A 73 14.98 14.15 7.76
CA ARG A 73 15.36 14.71 9.07
C ARG A 73 15.05 13.80 10.24
N GLY A 74 14.53 12.60 10.00
CA GLY A 74 14.13 11.64 11.03
C GLY A 74 12.82 11.99 11.74
N ASN A 75 12.06 12.98 11.25
CA ASN A 75 10.76 13.30 11.82
C ASN A 75 9.72 12.26 11.35
N PRO A 76 8.88 11.74 12.26
CA PRO A 76 7.81 10.82 11.90
C PRO A 76 6.72 11.55 11.10
N TYR A 77 6.17 10.84 10.13
CA TYR A 77 5.13 11.31 9.22
C TYR A 77 4.04 10.23 9.12
N PRO A 78 2.83 10.48 9.64
CA PRO A 78 1.75 9.51 9.58
C PRO A 78 1.23 9.37 8.15
N ILE A 79 0.97 8.14 7.73
CA ILE A 79 0.46 7.83 6.40
C ILE A 79 -1.01 7.43 6.53
N PRO A 80 -1.96 8.31 6.17
CA PRO A 80 -3.35 7.92 6.13
C PRO A 80 -3.56 6.87 5.04
N TYR A 81 -4.36 5.84 5.33
CA TYR A 81 -4.76 4.86 4.33
C TYR A 81 -6.26 4.57 4.39
N SER A 82 -6.84 4.28 3.24
CA SER A 82 -8.14 3.65 3.15
C SER A 82 -7.98 2.26 2.55
N TYR A 83 -8.91 1.36 2.83
CA TYR A 83 -8.90 0.04 2.23
C TYR A 83 -10.31 -0.36 1.81
N SER A 84 -10.39 -1.03 0.67
CA SER A 84 -11.61 -1.69 0.21
C SER A 84 -11.38 -3.19 0.10
N ILE A 85 -12.44 -3.93 0.41
CA ILE A 85 -12.43 -5.40 0.39
C ILE A 85 -13.55 -5.85 -0.54
N ASP A 86 -13.18 -6.61 -1.56
CA ASP A 86 -14.11 -7.30 -2.46
C ASP A 86 -14.02 -8.81 -2.23
N ILE A 87 -15.07 -9.38 -1.65
CA ILE A 87 -15.07 -10.79 -1.23
C ILE A 87 -15.35 -11.67 -2.45
N ARG A 88 -14.35 -12.44 -2.85
CA ARG A 88 -14.49 -13.45 -3.91
C ARG A 88 -15.21 -14.70 -3.41
N LYS A 89 -14.88 -15.16 -2.20
CA LYS A 89 -15.46 -16.37 -1.62
C LYS A 89 -15.40 -16.32 -0.09
N GLY A 90 -16.54 -16.57 0.54
CA GLY A 90 -16.67 -16.68 1.99
C GLY A 90 -17.21 -18.05 2.41
N MET A 91 -16.70 -18.59 3.52
CA MET A 91 -17.20 -19.83 4.12
C MET A 91 -17.65 -19.55 5.56
N ARG A 92 -18.94 -19.80 5.83
CA ARG A 92 -19.54 -19.67 7.16
C ARG A 92 -19.84 -21.05 7.74
N VAL A 93 -19.73 -21.19 9.07
CA VAL A 93 -20.08 -22.42 9.79
C VAL A 93 -21.31 -22.16 10.67
N GLU A 94 -21.99 -23.21 11.12
CA GLU A 94 -23.26 -23.20 11.87
C GLU A 94 -23.29 -22.26 13.10
N ASN A 95 -22.12 -21.93 13.68
CA ASN A 95 -21.99 -20.96 14.78
C ASN A 95 -21.97 -19.49 14.34
N ASN A 96 -22.38 -19.20 13.10
CA ASN A 96 -22.42 -17.88 12.48
C ASN A 96 -21.05 -17.20 12.28
N THR A 97 -19.94 -17.87 12.61
CA THR A 97 -18.58 -17.41 12.36
C THR A 97 -18.16 -17.62 10.90
N VAL A 98 -17.38 -16.68 10.36
CA VAL A 98 -16.84 -16.80 9.00
C VAL A 98 -15.48 -17.48 9.09
N LYS A 99 -15.40 -18.77 8.76
CA LYS A 99 -14.19 -19.58 8.95
C LYS A 99 -13.10 -19.31 7.91
N ALA A 100 -13.47 -18.90 6.71
CA ALA A 100 -12.51 -18.53 5.68
C ALA A 100 -13.07 -17.44 4.76
N CYS A 101 -12.23 -16.48 4.38
CA CYS A 101 -12.56 -15.42 3.46
C CYS A 101 -11.42 -15.23 2.45
N LEU A 102 -11.73 -15.42 1.17
CA LEU A 102 -10.87 -15.03 0.05
C LEU A 102 -11.40 -13.70 -0.50
N ALA A 103 -10.57 -12.67 -0.47
CA ALA A 103 -10.95 -11.34 -0.91
C ALA A 103 -9.83 -10.65 -1.69
N ASP A 104 -10.21 -9.76 -2.60
CA ASP A 104 -9.32 -8.75 -3.13
C ASP A 104 -9.33 -7.55 -2.20
N VAL A 105 -8.16 -7.17 -1.73
CA VAL A 105 -7.98 -6.03 -0.85
C VAL A 105 -7.21 -4.96 -1.61
N VAL A 106 -7.80 -3.79 -1.73
CA VAL A 106 -7.16 -2.60 -2.28
C VAL A 106 -6.86 -1.66 -1.12
N ILE A 107 -5.61 -1.21 -1.02
CA ILE A 107 -5.18 -0.21 -0.05
C ILE A 107 -4.77 1.05 -0.83
N GLU A 108 -5.34 2.18 -0.44
CA GLU A 108 -5.01 3.49 -0.96
C GLU A 108 -4.30 4.29 0.13
N LEU A 109 -3.01 4.57 -0.08
CA LEU A 109 -2.22 5.48 0.75
C LEU A 109 -2.44 6.92 0.27
N PHE A 110 -2.54 7.86 1.22
CA PHE A 110 -2.88 9.26 0.96
C PHE A 110 -4.19 9.43 0.19
N PRO A 111 -5.31 8.87 0.71
CA PRO A 111 -6.59 8.99 0.03
C PRO A 111 -6.96 10.46 -0.18
N ASN A 112 -7.50 10.77 -1.36
CA ASN A 112 -7.87 12.13 -1.79
C ASN A 112 -6.69 13.09 -2.03
N GLN A 113 -5.45 12.60 -2.12
CA GLN A 113 -4.29 13.40 -2.52
C GLN A 113 -3.85 13.11 -3.96
N LYS A 114 -3.19 14.09 -4.60
CA LYS A 114 -2.70 13.96 -5.98
C LYS A 114 -1.65 12.85 -6.16
N GLN A 115 -1.00 12.42 -5.07
CA GLN A 115 0.02 11.37 -5.05
C GLN A 115 -0.49 10.10 -4.35
N ALA A 116 -1.78 9.77 -4.52
CA ALA A 116 -2.34 8.54 -3.96
C ALA A 116 -1.64 7.31 -4.54
N VAL A 117 -1.21 6.40 -3.66
CA VAL A 117 -0.63 5.11 -4.04
C VAL A 117 -1.69 4.04 -3.78
N SER A 118 -2.17 3.40 -4.84
CA SER A 118 -3.13 2.30 -4.74
C SER A 118 -2.43 0.97 -4.98
N VAL A 119 -2.57 0.03 -4.05
CA VAL A 119 -1.99 -1.30 -4.14
C VAL A 119 -3.07 -2.34 -3.88
N GLN A 120 -3.15 -3.34 -4.75
CA GLN A 120 -4.10 -4.43 -4.63
C GLN A 120 -3.37 -5.75 -4.34
N ARG A 121 -3.90 -6.54 -3.40
CA ARG A 121 -3.46 -7.93 -3.15
C ARG A 121 -4.68 -8.83 -2.92
N CYS A 122 -4.58 -10.08 -3.36
CA CYS A 122 -5.51 -11.11 -2.94
C CYS A 122 -5.12 -11.61 -1.55
N MET A 123 -6.07 -11.68 -0.62
CA MET A 123 -5.87 -12.16 0.74
C MET A 123 -6.79 -13.34 1.02
N CYS A 124 -6.27 -14.33 1.73
CA CYS A 124 -7.02 -15.47 2.24
C CYS A 124 -6.87 -15.47 3.76
N VAL A 125 -7.93 -15.08 4.46
CA VAL A 125 -7.97 -15.06 5.93
C VAL A 125 -8.76 -16.27 6.40
N ILE A 126 -8.23 -16.96 7.41
CA ILE A 126 -8.81 -18.20 7.97
C ILE A 126 -8.88 -18.04 9.50
N LEU A 127 -10.01 -18.46 10.09
CA LEU A 127 -10.20 -18.65 11.52
C LEU A 127 -10.04 -20.12 11.94
#